data_AF-W2PKQ1-F1
#
_entry.id   AF-W2PKQ1-F1
#
_cell.length_a   1.000
_cell.length_b   1.000
_cell.length_c   1.000
_cell.angle_alpha   90.00
_cell.angle_beta   90.00
_cell.angle_gamma   90.00
#
_symmetry.space_group_name_H-M   'P 1'
#
loop_
_entity.id
_entity.type
_entity.pdbx_description
1 polymer ?
#
loop_
_entity_poly.entity_id
_entity_poly.type
_entity_poly.pdbx_seq_one_letter_code
_entity_poly.pdbx_strand_id
1 'polypeptide(L)'
;MDEGNAVISAALFSFLATELPVEAARRAPYNFNALSNDQCVERCRFTKVQIVELVTLFGLEGIRTRERTAATGAEGLCILLYKLAVPVGWVDLE
;
A
#
# COMPACT_ATOMS: atom_id res chain seq x y z
N MET A 1 -42.71 6.28 -15.36
CA MET A 1 -41.85 7.15 -14.55
C MET A 1 -40.62 6.33 -14.21
N ASP A 2 -39.62 6.29 -15.09
CA ASP A 2 -38.43 5.43 -14.89
C ASP A 2 -37.22 5.82 -15.77
N GLU A 3 -37.43 6.52 -16.90
CA GLU A 3 -36.34 6.91 -17.80
C GLU A 3 -35.33 7.87 -17.17
N GLY A 4 -35.78 8.82 -16.34
CA GLY A 4 -34.88 9.79 -15.70
C GLY A 4 -33.87 9.14 -14.75
N ASN A 5 -34.24 8.04 -14.10
CA ASN A 5 -33.38 7.34 -13.15
C ASN A 5 -32.32 6.47 -13.85
N ALA A 6 -32.70 5.89 -14.99
CA ALA A 6 -31.80 5.13 -15.86
C ALA A 6 -30.72 6.02 -16.50
N VAL A 7 -31.09 7.24 -16.92
CA VAL A 7 -30.14 8.21 -17.52
C VAL A 7 -29.13 8.69 -16.49
N ILE A 8 -29.57 9.01 -15.27
CA ILE A 8 -28.66 9.42 -14.18
C ILE A 8 -27.70 8.28 -13.81
N SER A 9 -28.22 7.04 -13.73
CA SER A 9 -27.39 5.86 -13.46
C SER A 9 -26.36 5.65 -14.56
N ALA A 10 -26.76 5.71 -15.83
CA ALA A 10 -25.85 5.54 -16.96
C ALA A 10 -24.77 6.64 -17.02
N ALA A 11 -25.13 7.89 -16.71
CA ALA A 11 -24.18 9.00 -16.64
C ALA A 11 -23.17 8.81 -15.50
N LEU A 12 -23.62 8.36 -14.32
CA LEU A 12 -22.74 8.05 -13.20
C LEU A 12 -21.81 6.87 -13.51
N PHE A 13 -22.33 5.80 -14.11
CA PHE A 13 -21.52 4.67 -14.54
C PHE A 13 -20.49 5.07 -15.61
N SER A 14 -20.87 5.91 -16.57
CA SER A 14 -19.95 6.41 -17.58
C SER A 14 -18.86 7.30 -16.97
N PHE A 15 -19.21 8.13 -15.98
CA PHE A 15 -18.25 8.99 -15.27
C PHE A 15 -17.25 8.15 -14.44
N LEU A 16 -17.75 7.14 -13.72
CA LEU A 16 -16.91 6.20 -12.97
C LEU A 16 -16.06 5.31 -13.90
N ALA A 17 -16.57 4.97 -15.09
CA ALA A 17 -15.86 4.17 -16.08
C ALA A 17 -14.84 4.97 -16.92
N THR A 18 -14.88 6.31 -16.88
CA THR A 18 -13.85 7.18 -17.48
C THR A 18 -12.58 7.30 -16.63
N GLU A 19 -12.58 6.78 -15.40
CA GLU A 19 -11.30 6.41 -14.79
C GLU A 19 -10.77 5.23 -15.61
N LEU A 20 -9.89 5.57 -16.57
CA LEU A 20 -9.09 4.61 -17.33
C LEU A 20 -8.77 3.43 -16.41
N PRO A 21 -8.93 2.17 -16.85
CA PRO A 21 -8.41 1.07 -16.06
C PRO A 21 -6.98 1.45 -15.76
N VAL A 22 -6.65 1.73 -14.50
CA VAL A 22 -5.28 1.98 -14.12
C VAL A 22 -4.63 0.68 -14.53
N GLU A 23 -3.96 0.66 -15.71
CA GLU A 23 -3.13 -0.46 -16.14
C GLU A 23 -2.44 -0.86 -14.87
N ALA A 24 -2.73 -2.06 -14.37
CA ALA A 24 -2.24 -2.48 -13.07
C ALA A 24 -0.72 -2.50 -13.24
N ALA A 25 -0.11 -1.35 -12.95
CA ALA A 25 1.27 -1.07 -13.30
C ALA A 25 1.98 -2.21 -12.61
N ARG A 26 2.61 -3.10 -13.39
CA ARG A 26 3.23 -4.32 -12.86
C ARG A 26 4.04 -3.85 -11.67
N ARG A 27 3.52 -4.07 -10.46
CA ARG A 27 4.08 -3.42 -9.28
C ARG A 27 5.40 -4.13 -9.12
N ALA A 28 6.48 -3.42 -9.45
CA ALA A 28 7.82 -3.95 -9.24
C ALA A 28 7.88 -4.42 -7.79
N PRO A 29 8.50 -5.59 -7.50
CA PRO A 29 8.65 -6.06 -6.14
C PRO A 29 9.23 -4.94 -5.28
N TYR A 30 8.63 -4.71 -4.12
CA TYR A 30 9.15 -3.72 -3.18
C TYR A 30 10.55 -4.16 -2.76
N ASN A 31 11.58 -3.35 -3.03
CA ASN A 31 12.97 -3.67 -2.75
C ASN A 31 13.50 -2.78 -1.63
N PHE A 32 13.60 -3.33 -0.41
CA PHE A 32 14.11 -2.62 0.75
C PHE A 32 15.58 -2.17 0.57
N ASN A 33 16.38 -2.96 -0.14
CA ASN A 33 17.80 -2.65 -0.34
C ASN A 33 18.01 -1.40 -1.21
N ALA A 34 17.09 -1.13 -2.13
CA ALA A 34 17.12 0.04 -3.01
C ALA A 34 16.75 1.36 -2.31
N LEU A 35 16.21 1.32 -1.09
CA LEU A 35 15.83 2.52 -0.35
C LEU A 35 17.03 3.19 0.30
N SER A 36 17.07 4.52 0.20
CA SER A 36 17.94 5.34 1.04
C SER A 36 17.39 5.44 2.47
N ASN A 37 18.24 5.86 3.41
CA ASN A 37 17.80 6.07 4.79
C ASN A 37 16.69 7.14 4.89
N ASP A 38 16.80 8.22 4.13
CA ASP A 38 15.81 9.30 4.13
C ASP A 38 14.45 8.81 3.61
N GLN A 39 14.45 7.95 2.58
CA GLN A 39 13.22 7.32 2.10
C GLN A 39 12.59 6.38 3.13
N CYS A 40 13.39 5.67 3.92
CA CYS A 40 12.86 4.86 5.03
C CYS A 40 12.20 5.75 6.10
N VAL A 41 12.81 6.88 6.45
CA VAL A 41 12.22 7.83 7.42
C VAL A 41 10.95 8.48 6.87
N GLU A 42 10.97 8.91 5.61
CA GLU A 42 9.82 9.54 4.96
C GLU A 42 8.62 8.59 4.84
N ARG A 43 8.86 7.31 4.52
CA ARG A 43 7.78 6.35 4.22
C ARG A 43 7.38 5.50 5.41
N CYS A 44 8.33 5.13 6.25
CA CYS A 44 8.14 4.17 7.34
C CYS A 44 8.35 4.78 8.73
N ARG A 45 8.81 6.04 8.83
CA ARG A 45 9.12 6.76 10.10
C ARG A 45 10.29 6.20 10.90
N PHE A 46 11.05 5.25 10.33
CA PHE A 46 12.24 4.65 10.93
C PHE A 46 13.40 4.70 9.96
N THR A 47 14.62 4.78 10.52
CA THR A 47 15.86 4.61 9.76
C THR A 47 15.98 3.17 9.24
N LYS A 48 16.86 2.96 8.25
CA LYS A 48 17.11 1.62 7.68
C LYS A 48 17.59 0.63 8.74
N VAL A 49 18.44 1.08 9.67
CA VAL A 49 18.95 0.28 10.78
C VAL A 49 17.82 -0.10 11.74
N GLN A 50 16.99 0.85 12.14
CA GLN A 50 15.84 0.58 13.03
C GLN A 50 14.85 -0.41 12.41
N ILE A 51 14.61 -0.37 11.10
CA ILE A 51 13.77 -1.38 10.43
C ILE A 51 14.35 -2.78 10.59
N VAL A 52 15.66 -2.95 10.39
CA VAL A 52 16.31 -4.26 10.56
C VAL A 52 16.24 -4.72 12.01
N GLU A 53 16.47 -3.82 12.97
CA GLU A 53 16.33 -4.11 14.40
C GLU A 53 14.92 -4.57 14.76
N LEU A 54 13.88 -3.89 14.26
CA LEU A 54 12.49 -4.27 14.49
C LEU A 54 12.17 -5.65 13.90
N VAL A 55 12.64 -5.94 12.68
CA VAL A 55 12.49 -7.27 12.07
C VAL A 55 13.09 -8.35 12.96
N THR A 56 14.29 -8.12 13.52
CA THR A 56 14.93 -9.05 14.44
C THR A 56 14.15 -9.19 15.75
N LEU A 57 13.74 -8.08 16.37
CA LEU A 57 13.03 -8.08 17.66
C LEU A 57 11.67 -8.76 17.58
N PHE A 58 10.95 -8.57 16.46
CA PHE A 58 9.65 -9.22 16.23
C PHE A 58 9.77 -10.62 15.64
N GLY A 59 10.98 -11.09 15.31
CA GLY A 59 11.18 -12.39 14.66
C GLY A 59 10.46 -12.51 13.31
N LEU A 60 10.40 -11.41 12.54
CA LEU A 60 9.68 -11.40 11.26
C LEU A 60 10.46 -12.15 10.19
N GLU A 61 9.91 -13.29 9.76
CA GLU A 61 10.43 -14.04 8.64
C GLU A 61 9.90 -13.51 7.29
N GLY A 62 10.44 -14.05 6.20
CA GLY A 62 9.94 -13.74 4.86
C GLY A 62 8.50 -14.23 4.66
N ILE A 63 7.67 -13.39 4.04
CA ILE A 63 6.28 -13.70 3.70
C ILE A 63 6.24 -14.24 2.27
N ARG A 64 5.51 -15.33 2.07
CA ARG A 64 5.25 -15.89 0.74
C ARG A 64 3.75 -16.06 0.55
N THR A 65 3.17 -15.36 -0.41
CA THR A 65 1.73 -15.46 -0.71
C THR A 65 1.44 -16.61 -1.66
N ARG A 66 0.17 -17.02 -1.75
CA ARG A 66 -0.29 -18.07 -2.67
C ARG A 66 -0.04 -17.71 -4.13
N GLU A 67 -0.06 -16.41 -4.45
CA GLU A 67 0.25 -15.87 -5.78
C GLU A 67 1.76 -15.85 -6.07
N ARG A 68 2.59 -16.47 -5.20
CA ARG A 68 4.05 -16.53 -5.28
C ARG A 68 4.76 -15.20 -5.12
N THR A 69 4.09 -14.18 -4.59
CA THR A 69 4.75 -12.95 -4.16
C THR A 69 5.59 -13.27 -2.93
N ALA A 70 6.89 -12.99 -2.99
CA ALA A 70 7.79 -13.13 -1.86
C ALA A 70 8.20 -11.73 -1.39
N ALA A 71 8.18 -11.52 -0.08
CA ALA A 71 8.72 -10.34 0.57
C ALA A 71 9.58 -10.79 1.74
N THR A 72 10.72 -10.12 1.95
CA THR A 72 11.49 -10.28 3.18
C THR A 72 10.73 -9.70 4.37
N GLY A 73 11.12 -10.06 5.60
CA GLY A 73 10.54 -9.46 6.81
C GLY A 73 10.65 -7.93 6.81
N ALA A 74 11.76 -7.38 6.31
CA ALA A 74 11.97 -5.94 6.16
C ALA A 74 11.02 -5.31 5.12
N GLU A 75 10.85 -5.93 3.96
CA GLU A 75 9.92 -5.45 2.93
C GLU A 75 8.47 -5.49 3.42
N GLY A 76 8.08 -6.59 4.08
CA GLY A 76 6.75 -6.74 4.69
C GLY A 76 6.49 -5.68 5.77
N LEU A 77 7.46 -5.46 6.66
CA LEU A 77 7.37 -4.45 7.71
C LEU A 77 7.27 -3.04 7.13
N CYS A 78 8.10 -2.70 6.13
CA CYS A 78 8.03 -1.40 5.48
C CYS A 78 6.69 -1.14 4.78
N ILE A 79 6.11 -2.16 4.13
CA ILE A 79 4.78 -2.05 3.50
C ILE A 79 3.70 -1.79 4.57
N LEU A 80 3.74 -2.52 5.69
CA LEU A 80 2.81 -2.33 6.80
C LEU A 80 2.93 -0.93 7.41
N LEU A 81 4.15 -0.51 7.73
CA LEU A 81 4.42 0.80 8.31
C LEU A 81 4.01 1.93 7.37
N TYR A 82 4.28 1.80 6.07
CA TYR A 82 3.81 2.77 5.09
C TYR A 82 2.28 2.88 5.09
N LYS A 83 1.57 1.76 5.11
CA LYS A 83 0.10 1.75 5.17
C LYS A 83 -0.46 2.34 6.46
N LEU A 84 0.23 2.16 7.59
CA LEU A 84 -0.14 2.73 8.88
C LEU A 84 0.24 4.22 8.98
N ALA A 85 1.28 4.66 8.26
CA ALA A 85 1.78 6.03 8.27
C ALA A 85 1.07 6.94 7.26
N VAL A 86 0.45 6.38 6.21
CA VAL A 86 -0.62 7.08 5.48
C VAL A 86 -1.71 7.35 6.51
N PRO A 87 -2.21 8.59 6.65
CA PRO A 87 -3.23 8.87 7.65
C PRO A 87 -4.41 7.92 7.43
N VAL A 88 -4.53 6.91 8.30
CA VAL A 88 -5.83 6.43 8.75
C VAL A 88 -6.52 7.72 9.14
N GLY A 89 -7.52 8.14 8.34
CA GLY A 89 -8.21 9.41 8.55
C GLY A 89 -8.47 9.53 10.04
N TRP A 90 -8.04 10.67 10.61
CA TRP A 90 -8.01 11.04 12.02
C TRP A 90 -9.39 10.94 12.70
N VAL A 91 -10.02 9.77 12.70
CA VAL A 91 -11.41 9.52 13.08
C VAL A 91 -11.49 8.47 14.20
N ASP A 92 -10.44 7.67 14.43
CA ASP A 92 -10.47 6.58 15.42
C ASP A 92 -9.62 6.85 16.68
N LEU A 93 -9.19 8.10 16.91
CA LEU A 93 -8.51 8.51 18.16
C LEU A 93 -9.21 9.65 18.91
N GLU A 94 -10.46 9.98 18.54
CA GLU A 94 -11.40 10.75 19.37
C GLU A 94 -12.53 9.88 19.91
#